data_AF-A0A952B4K9-F1
#
_entry.id   AF-A0A952B4K9-F1
#
_cell.length_a   1.000
_cell.length_b   1.000
_cell.length_c   1.000
_cell.angle_alpha   90.00
_cell.angle_beta   90.00
_cell.angle_gamma   90.00
#
_symmetry.space_group_name_H-M   'P 1'
#
loop_
_entity.id
_entity.type
_entity.pdbx_description
1 polymer ?
#
loop_
_entity_poly.entity_id
_entity_poly.type
_entity_poly.pdbx_seq_one_letter_code
_entity_poly.pdbx_strand_id
1 'polypeptide(L)'
;MWKQIFILSMVCVFVLAAASVAEDRIPVKNKVQKRFDRNRDGFIDEREMEPLHEFQGARERIEELCAMSREHEENAKRLLAEAEELEREVERGFEEMEMAEHIEKMHHEIAELKEAAERAEREGHHDEAGELHEKAERIAEEIKANRREIEDRKLHETDERIGHLRRMAEEVEERGEKEHARELWAEAEELENALKREIERREIDKHAEDMHNRVAELKEAAERAEREGHHNEAGELHEEARRLAMEIDETVHRKKAHDMEREIEQLHALAREAKEAGKHDKAEAIFREAEELERHLKDFARRDNDEYRDDEDEDDDDEDDEDIEDELEELEDEVEMLRDEVRRLREDIEKLENIIRQKVMNR
;
A
#
# COMPACT_ATOMS: atom_id res chain seq x y z
N MET A 1 -4.20 27.31 41.45
CA MET A 1 -3.13 28.24 41.07
C MET A 1 -3.15 28.59 39.59
N TRP A 2 -3.20 27.62 38.67
CA TRP A 2 -3.22 27.87 37.21
C TRP A 2 -4.33 28.82 36.72
N LYS A 3 -5.56 28.69 37.25
CA LYS A 3 -6.67 29.59 36.90
C LYS A 3 -6.42 31.06 37.28
N GLN A 4 -5.65 31.35 38.34
CA GLN A 4 -5.33 32.73 38.73
C GLN A 4 -4.23 33.33 37.86
N ILE A 5 -3.27 32.51 37.40
CA ILE A 5 -2.20 32.95 36.49
C ILE A 5 -2.78 33.27 35.11
N PHE A 6 -3.72 32.46 34.61
CA PHE A 6 -4.38 32.69 33.32
C PHE A 6 -5.24 33.96 33.32
N ILE A 7 -5.99 34.21 34.40
CA ILE A 7 -6.78 35.45 34.54
C ILE A 7 -5.89 36.68 34.63
N LEU A 8 -4.74 36.62 35.33
CA LEU A 8 -3.80 37.74 35.41
C LEU A 8 -3.17 38.05 34.04
N SER A 9 -2.79 37.01 33.28
CA SER A 9 -2.24 37.15 31.92
C SER A 9 -3.25 37.81 30.97
N MET A 10 -4.51 37.34 30.99
CA MET A 10 -5.56 37.89 30.14
C MET A 10 -5.87 39.36 30.49
N VAL A 11 -5.92 39.70 31.79
CA VAL A 11 -6.11 41.09 32.24
C VAL A 11 -4.93 41.97 31.83
N CYS A 12 -3.69 41.48 31.89
CA CYS A 12 -2.52 42.21 31.40
C CYS A 12 -2.58 42.49 29.89
N VAL A 13 -3.00 41.51 29.07
CA VAL A 13 -3.16 41.70 27.61
C VAL A 13 -4.26 42.72 27.30
N PHE A 14 -5.40 42.67 28.00
CA PHE A 14 -6.48 43.64 27.82
C PHE A 14 -6.10 45.06 28.28
N VAL A 15 -5.31 45.21 29.35
CA VAL A 15 -4.81 46.51 29.81
C VAL A 15 -3.80 47.09 28.82
N LEU A 16 -2.93 46.26 28.23
CA LEU A 16 -1.98 46.67 27.21
C LEU A 16 -2.67 47.04 25.89
N ALA A 17 -3.69 46.28 25.47
CA ALA A 17 -4.49 46.59 24.29
C ALA A 17 -5.32 47.88 24.49
N ALA A 18 -5.91 48.09 25.67
CA ALA A 18 -6.64 49.32 26.00
C ALA A 18 -5.71 50.54 26.08
N ALA A 19 -4.48 50.37 26.56
CA ALA A 19 -3.46 51.42 26.54
C ALA A 19 -3.03 51.77 25.10
N SER A 20 -2.84 50.77 24.23
CA SER A 20 -2.48 50.98 22.82
C SER A 20 -3.58 51.68 22.02
N VAL A 21 -4.86 51.36 22.27
CA VAL A 21 -6.00 52.02 21.60
C VAL A 21 -6.25 53.45 22.13
N ALA A 22 -5.82 53.74 23.36
CA ALA A 22 -5.86 55.10 23.91
C ALA A 22 -4.75 56.02 23.35
N GLU A 23 -3.60 55.46 22.95
CA GLU A 23 -2.49 56.21 22.35
C GLU A 23 -2.75 56.66 20.91
N ASP A 24 -3.58 55.94 20.15
CA ASP A 24 -3.98 56.32 18.78
C ASP A 24 -4.90 57.55 18.70
N ARG A 25 -5.34 58.11 19.84
CA ARG A 25 -6.22 59.28 19.89
C ARG A 25 -5.59 60.54 20.47
N ILE A 26 -4.30 60.57 20.77
CA ILE A 26 -3.63 61.82 21.13
C ILE A 26 -2.85 62.33 19.92
N PRO A 27 -3.30 63.39 19.23
CA PRO A 27 -2.56 64.01 18.14
C PRO A 27 -1.38 64.82 18.70
N VAL A 28 -0.37 64.15 19.26
CA VAL A 28 0.90 64.75 19.72
C VAL A 28 1.70 65.29 18.51
N LYS A 29 1.43 64.76 17.31
CA LYS A 29 2.01 65.21 16.03
C LYS A 29 1.83 66.70 15.75
N ASN A 30 0.94 67.42 16.45
CA ASN A 30 0.59 68.80 16.08
C ASN A 30 1.19 69.92 16.96
N LYS A 31 1.77 69.66 18.14
CA LYS A 31 2.31 70.75 18.99
C LYS A 31 3.83 70.88 18.95
N VAL A 32 4.55 69.78 18.83
CA VAL A 32 6.02 69.79 18.72
C VAL A 32 6.43 70.14 17.28
N GLN A 33 5.80 69.52 16.28
CA GLN A 33 6.01 69.85 14.86
C GLN A 33 5.67 71.32 14.54
N LYS A 34 4.56 71.86 15.08
CA LYS A 34 4.20 73.28 14.91
C LYS A 34 5.11 74.26 15.65
N ARG A 35 5.82 73.84 16.69
CA ARG A 35 6.90 74.65 17.30
C ARG A 35 8.16 74.62 16.44
N PHE A 36 8.47 73.47 15.84
CA PHE A 36 9.59 73.29 14.91
C PHE A 36 9.43 74.11 13.63
N ASP A 37 8.27 74.03 12.97
CA ASP A 37 8.01 74.76 11.72
C ASP A 37 7.94 76.28 11.91
N ARG A 38 7.68 76.74 13.14
CA ARG A 38 7.62 78.17 13.50
C ARG A 38 8.98 78.75 13.90
N ASN A 39 10.00 77.92 14.10
CA ASN A 39 11.38 78.31 14.47
C ASN A 39 12.41 78.00 13.37
N ARG A 40 11.97 77.75 12.13
CA ARG A 40 12.85 77.37 11.01
C ARG A 40 13.91 78.43 10.62
N ASP A 41 13.75 79.68 11.09
CA ASP A 41 14.71 80.78 10.87
C ASP A 41 15.43 81.25 12.16
N GLY A 42 15.23 80.57 13.29
CA GLY A 42 15.83 80.92 14.58
C GLY A 42 16.84 79.88 15.04
N PHE A 43 18.10 80.30 15.17
CA PHE A 43 19.22 79.56 15.78
C PHE A 43 18.75 78.72 16.98
N ILE A 44 18.79 77.40 16.86
CA ILE A 44 18.53 76.48 17.97
C ILE A 44 19.74 76.58 18.91
N ASP A 45 19.50 76.94 20.16
CA ASP A 45 20.53 77.04 21.19
C ASP A 45 21.09 75.63 21.48
N GLU A 46 22.40 75.49 21.73
CA GLU A 46 23.05 74.18 21.92
C GLU A 46 22.41 73.36 23.07
N ARG A 47 21.80 74.04 24.04
CA ARG A 47 21.05 73.42 25.15
C ARG A 47 19.71 72.79 24.75
N GLU A 48 19.17 73.11 23.57
CA GLU A 48 17.93 72.52 23.05
C GLU A 48 18.18 71.35 22.08
N MET A 49 19.44 71.08 21.70
CA MET A 49 19.81 69.94 20.83
C MET A 49 19.99 68.61 21.58
N GLU A 50 20.38 68.63 22.85
CA GLU A 50 20.50 67.43 23.70
C GLU A 50 19.20 66.62 23.81
N PRO A 51 18.04 67.25 24.11
CA PRO A 51 16.76 66.55 24.18
C PRO A 51 16.32 65.94 22.83
N LEU A 52 16.75 66.53 21.71
CA LEU A 52 16.42 66.02 20.37
C LEU A 52 17.21 64.76 20.03
N HIS A 53 18.48 64.68 20.44
CA HIS A 53 19.27 63.46 20.30
C HIS A 53 18.73 62.32 21.17
N GLU A 54 18.31 62.61 22.41
CA GLU A 54 17.64 61.61 23.26
C GLU A 54 16.31 61.15 22.65
N PHE A 55 15.52 62.05 22.06
CA PHE A 55 14.28 61.69 21.36
C PHE A 55 14.52 60.85 20.10
N GLN A 56 15.57 61.13 19.33
CA GLN A 56 15.95 60.33 18.17
C GLN A 56 16.41 58.93 18.59
N GLY A 57 17.28 58.82 19.60
CA GLY A 57 17.72 57.53 20.14
C GLY A 57 16.58 56.71 20.75
N ALA A 58 15.62 57.36 21.43
CA ALA A 58 14.42 56.69 21.92
C ALA A 58 13.53 56.18 20.77
N ARG A 59 13.42 56.94 19.67
CA ARG A 59 12.63 56.54 18.50
C ARG A 59 13.27 55.39 17.74
N GLU A 60 14.59 55.40 17.52
CA GLU A 60 15.33 54.29 16.94
C GLU A 60 15.14 53.01 17.76
N ARG A 61 15.21 53.12 19.09
CA ARG A 61 14.99 51.98 19.99
C ARG A 61 13.55 51.46 19.97
N ILE A 62 12.56 52.35 19.81
CA ILE A 62 11.15 51.93 19.61
C ILE A 62 10.99 51.22 18.27
N GLU A 63 11.59 51.73 17.18
CA GLU A 63 11.53 51.10 15.87
C GLU A 63 12.21 49.72 15.88
N GLU A 64 13.34 49.56 16.58
CA GLU A 64 14.03 48.27 16.81
C GLU A 64 13.14 47.29 17.61
N LEU A 65 12.53 47.74 18.72
CA LEU A 65 11.61 46.92 19.52
C LEU A 65 10.38 46.48 18.71
N CYS A 66 9.83 47.36 17.86
CA CYS A 66 8.74 47.02 16.96
C CYS A 66 9.15 46.00 15.90
N ALA A 67 10.38 46.09 15.36
CA ALA A 67 10.90 45.12 14.40
C ALA A 67 11.07 43.73 15.06
N MET A 68 11.71 43.65 16.23
CA MET A 68 11.83 42.41 17.00
C MET A 68 10.46 41.81 17.35
N SER A 69 9.48 42.66 17.71
CA SER A 69 8.13 42.18 18.01
C SER A 69 7.45 41.53 16.79
N ARG A 70 7.66 42.07 15.58
CA ARG A 70 7.12 41.47 14.34
C ARG A 70 7.82 40.15 14.02
N GLU A 71 9.13 40.10 14.17
CA GLU A 71 9.90 38.86 13.99
C GLU A 71 9.45 37.76 14.97
N HIS A 72 9.18 38.11 16.22
CA HIS A 72 8.62 37.18 17.19
C HIS A 72 7.19 36.73 16.84
N GLU A 73 6.35 37.62 16.30
CA GLU A 73 5.00 37.28 15.83
C GLU A 73 5.04 36.31 14.64
N GLU A 74 5.94 36.55 13.67
CA GLU A 74 6.16 35.65 12.52
C GLU A 74 6.70 34.29 12.96
N ASN A 75 7.67 34.27 13.87
CA ASN A 75 8.18 33.03 14.47
C ASN A 75 7.08 32.26 15.23
N ALA A 76 6.22 32.96 15.97
CA ALA A 76 5.10 32.33 16.67
C ALA A 76 4.08 31.74 15.69
N LYS A 77 3.78 32.43 14.58
CA LYS A 77 2.91 31.91 13.51
C LYS A 77 3.49 30.66 12.87
N ARG A 78 4.80 30.63 12.59
CA ARG A 78 5.48 29.46 12.04
C ARG A 78 5.39 28.26 12.98
N LEU A 79 5.69 28.47 14.27
CA LEU A 79 5.61 27.40 15.28
C LEU A 79 4.18 26.89 15.49
N LEU A 80 3.17 27.74 15.37
CA LEU A 80 1.77 27.30 15.41
C LEU A 80 1.41 26.45 14.19
N ALA A 81 1.84 26.85 12.99
CA ALA A 81 1.63 26.06 11.78
C ALA A 81 2.31 24.67 11.88
N GLU A 82 3.56 24.63 12.36
CA GLU A 82 4.30 23.39 12.61
C GLU A 82 3.61 22.51 13.67
N ALA A 83 3.08 23.10 14.74
CA ALA A 83 2.34 22.36 15.77
C ALA A 83 1.02 21.78 15.22
N GLU A 84 0.29 22.53 14.40
CA GLU A 84 -0.93 22.03 13.74
C GLU A 84 -0.61 20.92 12.72
N GLU A 85 0.51 20.99 12.03
CA GLU A 85 0.97 19.93 11.12
C GLU A 85 1.29 18.64 11.88
N LEU A 86 2.02 18.75 13.00
CA LEU A 86 2.31 17.62 13.89
C LEU A 86 1.03 17.03 14.50
N GLU A 87 0.05 17.85 14.88
CA GLU A 87 -1.24 17.36 15.39
C GLU A 87 -1.98 16.55 14.31
N ARG A 88 -2.01 17.04 13.06
CA ARG A 88 -2.57 16.30 11.91
C ARG A 88 -1.82 15.02 11.62
N GLU A 89 -0.49 14.99 11.74
CA GLU A 89 0.30 13.76 11.60
C GLU A 89 -0.05 12.73 12.68
N VAL A 90 -0.19 13.17 13.92
CA VAL A 90 -0.57 12.30 15.03
C VAL A 90 -1.97 11.74 14.85
N GLU A 91 -2.95 12.59 14.49
CA GLU A 91 -4.33 12.17 14.21
C GLU A 91 -4.38 11.14 13.07
N ARG A 92 -3.65 11.38 11.97
CA ARG A 92 -3.53 10.41 10.87
C ARG A 92 -2.92 9.09 11.33
N GLY A 93 -1.87 9.12 12.16
CA GLY A 93 -1.27 7.91 12.71
C GLY A 93 -2.23 7.09 13.58
N PHE A 94 -3.12 7.76 14.33
CA PHE A 94 -4.18 7.08 15.07
C PHE A 94 -5.22 6.45 14.15
N GLU A 95 -5.68 7.16 13.12
CA GLU A 95 -6.62 6.59 12.13
C GLU A 95 -6.04 5.38 11.40
N GLU A 96 -4.78 5.43 10.97
CA GLU A 96 -4.10 4.30 10.33
C GLU A 96 -4.01 3.08 11.25
N MET A 97 -3.71 3.29 12.53
CA MET A 97 -3.66 2.22 13.53
C MET A 97 -5.04 1.61 13.78
N GLU A 98 -6.09 2.44 13.94
CA GLU A 98 -7.46 1.96 14.10
C GLU A 98 -7.94 1.15 12.88
N MET A 99 -7.61 1.60 11.67
CA MET A 99 -7.90 0.85 10.45
C MET A 99 -7.12 -0.46 10.37
N ALA A 100 -5.85 -0.48 10.78
CA ALA A 100 -5.05 -1.69 10.81
C ALA A 100 -5.62 -2.73 11.79
N GLU A 101 -5.97 -2.31 13.02
CA GLU A 101 -6.63 -3.16 14.00
C GLU A 101 -7.98 -3.68 13.48
N HIS A 102 -8.74 -2.83 12.78
CA HIS A 102 -10.00 -3.23 12.16
C HIS A 102 -9.81 -4.29 11.08
N ILE A 103 -8.80 -4.11 10.20
CA ILE A 103 -8.44 -5.09 9.16
C ILE A 103 -7.98 -6.42 9.78
N GLU A 104 -7.16 -6.39 10.83
CA GLU A 104 -6.75 -7.60 11.55
C GLU A 104 -7.94 -8.35 12.14
N LYS A 105 -8.89 -7.62 12.74
CA LYS A 105 -10.12 -8.21 13.26
C LYS A 105 -10.96 -8.87 12.16
N MET A 106 -11.06 -8.24 10.98
CA MET A 106 -11.75 -8.82 9.83
C MET A 106 -11.04 -10.07 9.29
N HIS A 107 -9.70 -10.10 9.25
CA HIS A 107 -8.95 -11.31 8.92
C HIS A 107 -9.24 -12.46 9.88
N HIS A 108 -9.36 -12.16 11.18
CA HIS A 108 -9.74 -13.16 12.16
C HIS A 108 -11.15 -13.70 11.91
N GLU A 109 -12.11 -12.83 11.60
CA GLU A 109 -13.48 -13.22 11.26
C GLU A 109 -13.53 -14.10 9.99
N ILE A 110 -12.75 -13.78 8.95
CA ILE A 110 -12.62 -14.63 7.76
C ILE A 110 -12.11 -16.03 8.14
N ALA A 111 -11.07 -16.10 8.99
CA ALA A 111 -10.53 -17.38 9.42
C ALA A 111 -11.56 -18.22 10.19
N GLU A 112 -12.31 -17.60 11.11
CA GLU A 112 -13.39 -18.27 11.85
C GLU A 112 -14.52 -18.75 10.92
N LEU A 113 -14.90 -17.93 9.94
CA LEU A 113 -15.94 -18.28 8.95
C LEU A 113 -15.50 -19.44 8.06
N LYS A 114 -14.25 -19.44 7.59
CA LYS A 114 -13.70 -20.55 6.80
C LYS A 114 -13.65 -21.85 7.60
N GLU A 115 -13.19 -21.81 8.85
CA GLU A 115 -13.19 -23.00 9.73
C GLU A 115 -14.61 -23.50 10.02
N ALA A 116 -15.59 -22.59 10.17
CA ALA A 116 -17.00 -22.96 10.30
C ALA A 116 -17.55 -23.59 9.01
N ALA A 117 -17.23 -23.03 7.85
CA ALA A 117 -17.65 -23.55 6.55
C ALA A 117 -17.12 -24.97 6.32
N GLU A 118 -15.83 -25.20 6.56
CA GLU A 118 -15.24 -26.53 6.46
C GLU A 118 -15.87 -27.55 7.42
N ARG A 119 -16.31 -27.11 8.61
CA ARG A 119 -17.03 -28.00 9.55
C ARG A 119 -18.42 -28.35 9.00
N ALA A 120 -19.16 -27.37 8.50
CA ALA A 120 -20.45 -27.58 7.86
C ALA A 120 -20.35 -28.54 6.66
N GLU A 121 -19.29 -28.42 5.84
CA GLU A 121 -19.02 -29.34 4.72
C GLU A 121 -18.80 -30.78 5.21
N ARG A 122 -17.97 -30.99 6.24
CA ARG A 122 -17.72 -32.32 6.82
C ARG A 122 -18.98 -32.96 7.40
N GLU A 123 -19.91 -32.16 7.88
CA GLU A 123 -21.20 -32.60 8.44
C GLU A 123 -22.29 -32.78 7.37
N GLY A 124 -22.01 -32.45 6.10
CA GLY A 124 -22.94 -32.56 4.97
C GLY A 124 -23.94 -31.40 4.86
N HIS A 125 -23.68 -30.29 5.56
CA HIS A 125 -24.47 -29.06 5.52
C HIS A 125 -23.93 -28.11 4.43
N HIS A 126 -24.05 -28.53 3.17
CA HIS A 126 -23.48 -27.79 2.02
C HIS A 126 -24.07 -26.39 1.83
N ASP A 127 -25.38 -26.20 2.09
CA ASP A 127 -26.03 -24.89 1.98
C ASP A 127 -25.47 -23.89 3.03
N GLU A 128 -25.29 -24.36 4.28
CA GLU A 128 -24.72 -23.56 5.37
C GLU A 128 -23.24 -23.24 5.12
N ALA A 129 -22.47 -24.20 4.61
CA ALA A 129 -21.09 -23.95 4.19
C ALA A 129 -21.00 -22.88 3.10
N GLY A 130 -21.91 -22.92 2.11
CA GLY A 130 -22.00 -21.92 1.05
C GLY A 130 -22.25 -20.51 1.59
N GLU A 131 -23.22 -20.36 2.51
CA GLU A 131 -23.52 -19.07 3.15
C GLU A 131 -22.32 -18.51 3.95
N LEU A 132 -21.58 -19.39 4.64
CA LEU A 132 -20.39 -19.02 5.40
C LEU A 132 -19.23 -18.58 4.49
N HIS A 133 -19.02 -19.28 3.37
CA HIS A 133 -18.04 -18.88 2.35
C HIS A 133 -18.41 -17.53 1.73
N GLU A 134 -19.67 -17.31 1.35
CA GLU A 134 -20.13 -16.02 0.79
C GLU A 134 -19.92 -14.87 1.78
N LYS A 135 -20.16 -15.12 3.08
CA LYS A 135 -19.90 -14.12 4.11
C LYS A 135 -18.41 -13.82 4.24
N ALA A 136 -17.55 -14.85 4.21
CA ALA A 136 -16.10 -14.67 4.27
C ALA A 136 -15.56 -13.88 3.06
N GLU A 137 -16.10 -14.14 1.87
CA GLU A 137 -15.77 -13.43 0.64
C GLU A 137 -16.16 -11.95 0.71
N ARG A 138 -17.35 -11.64 1.24
CA ARG A 138 -17.80 -10.25 1.43
C ARG A 138 -16.87 -9.45 2.34
N ILE A 139 -16.39 -10.06 3.43
CA ILE A 139 -15.43 -9.43 4.34
C ILE A 139 -14.06 -9.27 3.66
N ALA A 140 -13.65 -10.24 2.83
CA ALA A 140 -12.40 -10.14 2.08
C ALA A 140 -12.42 -8.95 1.10
N GLU A 141 -13.54 -8.72 0.41
CA GLU A 141 -13.73 -7.55 -0.46
C GLU A 141 -13.73 -6.23 0.34
N GLU A 142 -14.32 -6.20 1.53
CA GLU A 142 -14.25 -5.04 2.43
C GLU A 142 -12.81 -4.73 2.86
N ILE A 143 -12.03 -5.74 3.24
CA ILE A 143 -10.60 -5.59 3.54
C ILE A 143 -9.86 -5.02 2.33
N LYS A 144 -10.15 -5.52 1.13
CA LYS A 144 -9.52 -5.06 -0.12
C LYS A 144 -9.84 -3.59 -0.40
N ALA A 145 -11.10 -3.18 -0.23
CA ALA A 145 -11.53 -1.80 -0.38
C ALA A 145 -10.83 -0.87 0.64
N ASN A 146 -10.77 -1.25 1.91
CA ASN A 146 -10.12 -0.46 2.95
C ASN A 146 -8.61 -0.32 2.71
N ARG A 147 -7.94 -1.37 2.22
CA ARG A 147 -6.53 -1.28 1.83
C ARG A 147 -6.31 -0.29 0.69
N ARG A 148 -7.14 -0.35 -0.35
CA ARG A 148 -7.09 0.62 -1.48
C ARG A 148 -7.27 2.06 -0.99
N GLU A 149 -8.19 2.30 -0.06
CA GLU A 149 -8.40 3.65 0.51
C GLU A 149 -7.16 4.17 1.25
N ILE A 150 -6.54 3.34 2.11
CA ILE A 150 -5.28 3.69 2.81
C ILE A 150 -4.18 4.01 1.80
N GLU A 151 -4.07 3.17 0.78
CA GLU A 151 -3.09 3.29 -0.29
C GLU A 151 -3.28 4.56 -1.13
N ASP A 152 -4.51 4.91 -1.50
CA ASP A 152 -4.84 6.15 -2.22
C ASP A 152 -4.54 7.39 -1.38
N ARG A 153 -4.84 7.35 -0.08
CA ARG A 153 -4.50 8.43 0.86
C ARG A 153 -3.00 8.68 0.88
N LYS A 154 -2.17 7.63 0.95
CA LYS A 154 -0.70 7.73 0.95
C LYS A 154 -0.15 8.32 -0.34
N LEU A 155 -0.76 8.01 -1.50
CA LEU A 155 -0.37 8.66 -2.76
C LEU A 155 -0.64 10.16 -2.71
N HIS A 156 -1.81 10.55 -2.21
CA HIS A 156 -2.18 11.95 -2.11
C HIS A 156 -1.23 12.72 -1.17
N GLU A 157 -0.90 12.14 -0.01
CA GLU A 157 0.06 12.74 0.92
C GLU A 157 1.46 12.88 0.32
N THR A 158 1.88 11.90 -0.47
CA THR A 158 3.17 11.96 -1.17
C THR A 158 3.17 13.10 -2.20
N ASP A 159 2.08 13.26 -2.95
CA ASP A 159 1.90 14.36 -3.91
C ASP A 159 1.91 15.74 -3.22
N GLU A 160 1.20 15.87 -2.08
CA GLU A 160 1.22 17.09 -1.27
C GLU A 160 2.62 17.41 -0.74
N ARG A 161 3.36 16.40 -0.27
CA ARG A 161 4.75 16.55 0.20
C ARG A 161 5.68 16.99 -0.92
N ILE A 162 5.54 16.43 -2.13
CA ILE A 162 6.29 16.89 -3.32
C ILE A 162 5.99 18.37 -3.57
N GLY A 163 4.72 18.77 -3.56
CA GLY A 163 4.32 20.17 -3.72
C GLY A 163 4.87 21.10 -2.62
N HIS A 164 4.96 20.62 -1.38
CA HIS A 164 5.57 21.36 -0.27
C HIS A 164 7.08 21.54 -0.46
N LEU A 165 7.83 20.48 -0.77
CA LEU A 165 9.27 20.53 -1.00
C LEU A 165 9.64 21.48 -2.14
N ARG A 166 8.88 21.47 -3.24
CA ARG A 166 9.08 22.40 -4.36
C ARG A 166 8.92 23.87 -3.95
N ARG A 167 7.86 24.19 -3.19
CA ARG A 167 7.65 25.56 -2.67
C ARG A 167 8.78 25.98 -1.72
N MET A 168 9.22 25.11 -0.83
CA MET A 168 10.38 25.40 0.03
C MET A 168 11.66 25.62 -0.78
N ALA A 169 11.89 24.81 -1.81
CA ALA A 169 13.05 24.95 -2.69
C ALA A 169 13.06 26.33 -3.40
N GLU A 170 11.90 26.78 -3.89
CA GLU A 170 11.73 28.12 -4.47
C GLU A 170 12.03 29.23 -3.46
N GLU A 171 11.47 29.17 -2.24
CA GLU A 171 11.73 30.17 -1.19
C GLU A 171 13.21 30.25 -0.79
N VAL A 172 13.87 29.10 -0.67
CA VAL A 172 15.29 29.00 -0.32
C VAL A 172 16.17 29.53 -1.46
N GLU A 173 15.79 29.28 -2.71
CA GLU A 173 16.47 29.83 -3.88
C GLU A 173 16.35 31.36 -3.96
N GLU A 174 15.18 31.92 -3.65
CA GLU A 174 14.96 33.38 -3.56
C GLU A 174 15.85 34.04 -2.49
N ARG A 175 16.15 33.34 -1.39
CA ARG A 175 17.08 33.78 -0.34
C ARG A 175 18.55 33.66 -0.76
N GLY A 176 18.85 33.04 -1.90
CA GLY A 176 20.18 32.86 -2.45
C GLY A 176 20.90 31.59 -1.99
N GLU A 177 20.23 30.71 -1.25
CA GLU A 177 20.77 29.47 -0.69
C GLU A 177 20.69 28.31 -1.70
N LYS A 178 21.44 28.44 -2.79
CA LYS A 178 21.34 27.54 -3.96
C LYS A 178 21.64 26.07 -3.69
N GLU A 179 22.47 25.76 -2.69
CA GLU A 179 22.81 24.37 -2.36
C GLU A 179 21.64 23.69 -1.66
N HIS A 180 21.05 24.35 -0.66
CA HIS A 180 19.89 23.82 0.05
C HIS A 180 18.64 23.71 -0.85
N ALA A 181 18.43 24.66 -1.76
CA ALA A 181 17.37 24.56 -2.76
C ALA A 181 17.56 23.32 -3.66
N ARG A 182 18.80 22.98 -4.05
CA ARG A 182 19.06 21.77 -4.86
C ARG A 182 18.77 20.49 -4.12
N GLU A 183 19.07 20.42 -2.82
CA GLU A 183 18.73 19.27 -1.98
C GLU A 183 17.22 19.05 -1.94
N LEU A 184 16.45 20.13 -1.72
CA LEU A 184 14.98 20.06 -1.70
C LEU A 184 14.38 19.66 -3.05
N TRP A 185 14.94 20.16 -4.17
CA TRP A 185 14.55 19.72 -5.52
C TRP A 185 14.86 18.24 -5.76
N ALA A 186 16.01 17.76 -5.32
CA ALA A 186 16.38 16.36 -5.44
C ALA A 186 15.45 15.46 -4.63
N GLU A 187 15.12 15.82 -3.38
CA GLU A 187 14.16 15.09 -2.55
C GLU A 187 12.77 15.03 -3.22
N ALA A 188 12.30 16.16 -3.77
CA ALA A 188 11.02 16.21 -4.48
C ALA A 188 11.02 15.32 -5.74
N GLU A 189 12.12 15.30 -6.50
CA GLU A 189 12.28 14.47 -7.69
C GLU A 189 12.35 12.97 -7.33
N GLU A 190 13.02 12.61 -6.23
CA GLU A 190 13.06 11.24 -5.72
C GLU A 190 11.65 10.75 -5.35
N LEU A 191 10.88 11.57 -4.62
CA LEU A 191 9.50 11.26 -4.26
C LEU A 191 8.58 11.17 -5.48
N GLU A 192 8.71 12.07 -6.46
CA GLU A 192 7.93 12.03 -7.70
C GLU A 192 8.21 10.76 -8.52
N ASN A 193 9.48 10.37 -8.62
CA ASN A 193 9.86 9.12 -9.27
C ASN A 193 9.34 7.91 -8.48
N ALA A 194 9.33 7.95 -7.15
CA ALA A 194 8.74 6.88 -6.34
C ALA A 194 7.21 6.78 -6.55
N LEU A 195 6.52 7.93 -6.54
CA LEU A 195 5.07 8.03 -6.75
C LEU A 195 4.68 7.51 -8.13
N LYS A 196 5.38 7.93 -9.19
CA LYS A 196 5.13 7.48 -10.56
C LYS A 196 5.23 5.96 -10.68
N ARG A 197 6.28 5.36 -10.10
CA ARG A 197 6.46 3.90 -10.11
C ARG A 197 5.36 3.16 -9.34
N GLU A 198 4.86 3.76 -8.26
CA GLU A 198 3.75 3.18 -7.50
C GLU A 198 2.44 3.20 -8.31
N ILE A 199 2.16 4.29 -9.03
CA ILE A 199 1.02 4.37 -9.95
C ILE A 199 1.14 3.32 -11.06
N GLU A 200 2.30 3.20 -11.71
CA GLU A 200 2.55 2.19 -12.75
C GLU A 200 2.35 0.76 -12.21
N ARG A 201 2.78 0.47 -10.98
CA ARG A 201 2.52 -0.83 -10.33
C ARG A 201 1.03 -1.11 -10.16
N ARG A 202 0.26 -0.12 -9.72
CA ARG A 202 -1.20 -0.27 -9.54
C ARG A 202 -1.93 -0.47 -10.87
N GLU A 203 -1.47 0.17 -11.94
CA GLU A 203 -2.03 -0.05 -13.27
C GLU A 203 -1.83 -1.50 -13.74
N ILE A 204 -0.64 -2.07 -13.49
CA ILE A 204 -0.36 -3.48 -13.77
C ILE A 204 -1.24 -4.39 -12.92
N ASP A 205 -1.37 -4.13 -11.62
CA ASP A 205 -2.20 -4.94 -10.71
C ASP A 205 -3.67 -4.92 -11.09
N LYS A 206 -4.19 -3.74 -11.43
CA LYS A 206 -5.56 -3.59 -11.92
C LYS A 206 -5.75 -4.34 -13.23
N HIS A 207 -4.79 -4.26 -14.15
CA HIS A 207 -4.88 -4.98 -15.42
C HIS A 207 -4.91 -6.51 -15.21
N ALA A 208 -4.06 -7.03 -14.32
CA ALA A 208 -4.08 -8.44 -13.94
C ALA A 208 -5.40 -8.86 -13.28
N GLU A 209 -5.97 -8.01 -12.41
CA GLU A 209 -7.29 -8.24 -11.80
C GLU A 209 -8.42 -8.28 -12.85
N ASP A 210 -8.42 -7.33 -13.80
CA ASP A 210 -9.39 -7.30 -14.90
C ASP A 210 -9.29 -8.56 -15.76
N MET A 211 -8.08 -9.03 -16.05
CA MET A 211 -7.85 -10.29 -16.76
C MET A 211 -8.31 -11.51 -15.95
N HIS A 212 -8.03 -11.57 -14.64
CA HIS A 212 -8.51 -12.66 -13.77
C HIS A 212 -10.05 -12.74 -13.75
N ASN A 213 -10.73 -11.59 -13.65
CA ASN A 213 -12.19 -11.53 -13.73
C ASN A 213 -12.69 -12.09 -15.07
N ARG A 214 -12.02 -11.73 -16.16
CA ARG A 214 -12.35 -12.24 -17.49
C ARG A 214 -12.12 -13.75 -17.62
N VAL A 215 -11.07 -14.31 -17.01
CA VAL A 215 -10.86 -15.76 -16.94
C VAL A 215 -12.02 -16.44 -16.20
N ALA A 216 -12.48 -15.88 -15.08
CA ALA A 216 -13.61 -16.42 -14.33
C ALA A 216 -14.90 -16.42 -15.16
N GLU A 217 -15.20 -15.31 -15.84
CA GLU A 217 -16.35 -15.21 -16.76
C GLU A 217 -16.33 -16.25 -17.88
N LEU A 218 -15.15 -16.47 -18.48
CA LEU A 218 -14.95 -17.45 -19.55
C LEU A 218 -15.15 -18.88 -19.04
N LYS A 219 -14.64 -19.21 -17.85
CA LYS A 219 -14.84 -20.52 -17.22
C LYS A 219 -16.31 -20.78 -16.92
N GLU A 220 -17.02 -19.81 -16.33
CA GLU A 220 -18.46 -19.94 -16.09
C GLU A 220 -19.26 -20.10 -17.40
N ALA A 221 -18.86 -19.39 -18.45
CA ALA A 221 -19.47 -19.53 -19.76
C ALA A 221 -19.23 -20.92 -20.36
N ALA A 222 -18.00 -21.45 -20.23
CA ALA A 222 -17.66 -22.78 -20.68
C ALA A 222 -18.49 -23.85 -19.96
N GLU A 223 -18.61 -23.77 -18.64
CA GLU A 223 -19.44 -24.70 -17.86
C GLU A 223 -20.93 -24.61 -18.24
N ARG A 224 -21.45 -23.42 -18.59
CA ARG A 224 -22.82 -23.27 -19.10
C ARG A 224 -22.98 -23.97 -20.44
N ALA A 225 -22.05 -23.75 -21.37
CA ALA A 225 -22.04 -24.41 -22.68
C ALA A 225 -21.97 -25.94 -22.54
N GLU A 226 -21.18 -26.47 -21.60
CA GLU A 226 -21.12 -27.91 -21.31
C GLU A 226 -22.47 -28.47 -20.83
N ARG A 227 -23.12 -27.78 -19.88
CA ARG A 227 -24.45 -28.18 -19.37
C ARG A 227 -25.52 -28.19 -20.46
N GLU A 228 -25.38 -27.31 -21.46
CA GLU A 228 -26.28 -27.20 -22.61
C GLU A 228 -25.93 -28.19 -23.75
N GLY A 229 -24.82 -28.93 -23.64
CA GLY A 229 -24.35 -29.90 -24.64
C GLY A 229 -23.56 -29.27 -25.79
N HIS A 230 -23.15 -28.01 -25.66
CA HIS A 230 -22.32 -27.27 -26.61
C HIS A 230 -20.83 -27.49 -26.35
N HIS A 231 -20.37 -28.75 -26.46
CA HIS A 231 -19.00 -29.14 -26.11
C HIS A 231 -17.90 -28.42 -26.91
N ASN A 232 -18.14 -28.11 -28.19
CA ASN A 232 -17.16 -27.37 -29.00
C ASN A 232 -16.99 -25.91 -28.53
N GLU A 233 -18.10 -25.24 -28.20
CA GLU A 233 -18.10 -23.87 -27.69
C GLU A 233 -17.47 -23.80 -26.29
N ALA A 234 -17.74 -24.79 -25.43
CA ALA A 234 -17.05 -24.93 -24.16
C ALA A 234 -15.53 -25.08 -24.31
N GLY A 235 -15.09 -25.91 -25.26
CA GLY A 235 -13.67 -26.09 -25.57
C GLY A 235 -12.99 -24.80 -26.02
N GLU A 236 -13.63 -24.02 -26.90
CA GLU A 236 -13.13 -22.71 -27.34
C GLU A 236 -13.01 -21.72 -26.17
N LEU A 237 -14.00 -21.68 -25.27
CA LEU A 237 -14.00 -20.81 -24.10
C LEU A 237 -12.93 -21.19 -23.07
N HIS A 238 -12.71 -22.49 -22.85
CA HIS A 238 -11.62 -22.98 -21.98
C HIS A 238 -10.25 -22.62 -22.54
N GLU A 239 -10.07 -22.74 -23.85
CA GLU A 239 -8.81 -22.38 -24.51
C GLU A 239 -8.53 -20.87 -24.43
N GLU A 240 -9.56 -20.04 -24.59
CA GLU A 240 -9.46 -18.59 -24.39
C GLU A 240 -9.10 -18.25 -22.93
N ALA A 241 -9.76 -18.91 -21.96
CA ALA A 241 -9.47 -18.74 -20.54
C ALA A 241 -8.04 -19.16 -20.18
N ARG A 242 -7.54 -20.26 -20.76
CA ARG A 242 -6.17 -20.75 -20.57
C ARG A 242 -5.15 -19.76 -21.12
N ARG A 243 -5.36 -19.25 -22.34
CA ARG A 243 -4.49 -18.24 -22.95
C ARG A 243 -4.39 -16.98 -22.09
N LEU A 244 -5.53 -16.51 -21.60
CA LEU A 244 -5.56 -15.33 -20.75
C LEU A 244 -4.90 -15.58 -19.39
N ALA A 245 -5.05 -16.78 -18.83
CA ALA A 245 -4.33 -17.17 -17.61
C ALA A 245 -2.80 -17.15 -17.81
N MET A 246 -2.30 -17.64 -18.94
CA MET A 246 -0.87 -17.55 -19.29
C MET A 246 -0.39 -16.10 -19.41
N GLU A 247 -1.18 -15.21 -20.01
CA GLU A 247 -0.85 -13.79 -20.11
C GLU A 247 -0.81 -13.11 -18.73
N ILE A 248 -1.71 -13.50 -17.81
CA ILE A 248 -1.68 -13.05 -16.42
C ILE A 248 -0.39 -13.50 -15.75
N ASP A 249 -0.04 -14.79 -15.86
CA ASP A 249 1.18 -15.32 -15.27
C ASP A 249 2.40 -14.58 -15.81
N GLU A 250 2.47 -14.32 -17.12
CA GLU A 250 3.57 -13.56 -17.73
C GLU A 250 3.65 -12.11 -17.21
N THR A 251 2.52 -11.41 -17.05
CA THR A 251 2.51 -10.04 -16.52
C THR A 251 2.94 -9.98 -15.04
N VAL A 252 2.48 -10.94 -14.24
CA VAL A 252 2.89 -11.07 -12.83
C VAL A 252 4.36 -11.46 -12.72
N HIS A 253 4.85 -12.35 -13.58
CA HIS A 253 6.25 -12.74 -13.65
C HIS A 253 7.14 -11.55 -14.01
N ARG A 254 6.79 -10.80 -15.07
CA ARG A 254 7.49 -9.57 -15.46
C ARG A 254 7.54 -8.55 -14.32
N LYS A 255 6.43 -8.33 -13.61
CA LYS A 255 6.38 -7.45 -12.44
C LYS A 255 7.35 -7.91 -11.36
N LYS A 256 7.33 -9.21 -11.02
CA LYS A 256 8.17 -9.78 -9.97
C LYS A 256 9.66 -9.70 -10.31
N ALA A 257 10.04 -9.94 -11.57
CA ALA A 257 11.40 -9.76 -12.05
C ALA A 257 11.88 -8.30 -11.84
N HIS A 258 11.06 -7.33 -12.23
CA HIS A 258 11.35 -5.91 -12.04
C HIS A 258 11.45 -5.51 -10.56
N ASP A 259 10.61 -6.07 -9.69
CA ASP A 259 10.69 -5.83 -8.25
C ASP A 259 12.00 -6.36 -7.64
N MET A 260 12.45 -7.55 -8.07
CA MET A 260 13.74 -8.13 -7.67
C MET A 260 14.93 -7.31 -8.19
N GLU A 261 14.91 -6.86 -9.44
CA GLU A 261 15.95 -5.97 -10.01
C GLU A 261 16.13 -4.70 -9.16
N ARG A 262 15.02 -4.08 -8.77
CA ARG A 262 15.05 -2.88 -7.93
C ARG A 262 15.62 -3.17 -6.54
N GLU A 263 15.24 -4.28 -5.92
CA GLU A 263 15.76 -4.66 -4.60
C GLU A 263 17.28 -4.88 -4.65
N ILE A 264 17.80 -5.50 -5.73
CA ILE A 264 19.24 -5.62 -6.00
C ILE A 264 19.90 -4.22 -6.07
N GLU A 265 19.32 -3.28 -6.82
CA GLU A 265 19.85 -1.91 -6.92
C GLU A 265 19.90 -1.19 -5.56
N GLN A 266 18.86 -1.35 -4.74
CA GLN A 266 18.80 -0.78 -3.39
C GLN A 266 19.84 -1.39 -2.46
N LEU A 267 20.00 -2.72 -2.47
CA LEU A 267 21.04 -3.40 -1.71
C LEU A 267 22.44 -2.93 -2.14
N HIS A 268 22.68 -2.74 -3.44
CA HIS A 268 23.93 -2.17 -3.95
C HIS A 268 24.18 -0.72 -3.51
N ALA A 269 23.14 0.11 -3.39
CA ALA A 269 23.27 1.46 -2.84
C ALA A 269 23.63 1.41 -1.34
N LEU A 270 22.88 0.63 -0.56
CA LEU A 270 23.11 0.45 0.88
C LEU A 270 24.51 -0.12 1.18
N ALA A 271 24.98 -1.05 0.36
CA ALA A 271 26.32 -1.62 0.49
C ALA A 271 27.42 -0.57 0.23
N ARG A 272 27.22 0.32 -0.76
CA ARG A 272 28.13 1.44 -1.03
C ARG A 272 28.18 2.42 0.15
N GLU A 273 27.03 2.82 0.69
CA GLU A 273 26.97 3.69 1.86
C GLU A 273 27.64 3.07 3.09
N ALA A 274 27.39 1.78 3.35
CA ALA A 274 28.03 1.06 4.45
C ALA A 274 29.56 1.03 4.28
N LYS A 275 30.05 0.89 3.04
CA LYS A 275 31.48 0.91 2.73
C LYS A 275 32.10 2.30 2.93
N GLU A 276 31.41 3.36 2.51
CA GLU A 276 31.84 4.75 2.71
C GLU A 276 31.86 5.13 4.20
N ALA A 277 30.93 4.58 5.00
CA ALA A 277 30.90 4.71 6.45
C ALA A 277 31.96 3.85 7.18
N GLY A 278 32.82 3.12 6.45
CA GLY A 278 33.87 2.24 7.01
C GLY A 278 33.35 0.95 7.64
N LYS A 279 32.07 0.61 7.45
CA LYS A 279 31.43 -0.61 7.97
C LYS A 279 31.57 -1.74 6.95
N HIS A 280 32.80 -2.18 6.73
CA HIS A 280 33.13 -3.15 5.67
C HIS A 280 32.41 -4.50 5.83
N ASP A 281 32.34 -5.05 7.04
CA ASP A 281 31.65 -6.32 7.30
C ASP A 281 30.15 -6.24 6.98
N LYS A 282 29.53 -5.08 7.27
CA LYS A 282 28.12 -4.83 6.95
C LYS A 282 27.92 -4.70 5.44
N ALA A 283 28.81 -3.98 4.75
CA ALA A 283 28.76 -3.86 3.30
C ALA A 283 28.89 -5.22 2.60
N GLU A 284 29.80 -6.08 3.07
CA GLU A 284 30.00 -7.42 2.51
C GLU A 284 28.82 -8.36 2.77
N ALA A 285 28.12 -8.21 3.90
CA ALA A 285 26.87 -8.94 4.15
C ALA A 285 25.77 -8.51 3.16
N ILE A 286 25.59 -7.21 2.95
CA ILE A 286 24.59 -6.67 2.02
C ILE A 286 24.90 -7.06 0.58
N PHE A 287 26.18 -7.06 0.16
CA PHE A 287 26.57 -7.53 -1.16
C PHE A 287 26.24 -9.01 -1.39
N ARG A 288 26.43 -9.86 -0.37
CA ARG A 288 26.05 -11.29 -0.49
C ARG A 288 24.55 -11.47 -0.66
N GLU A 289 23.75 -10.69 0.06
CA GLU A 289 22.30 -10.69 -0.08
C GLU A 289 21.87 -10.24 -1.50
N ALA A 290 22.50 -9.20 -2.05
CA ALA A 290 22.26 -8.78 -3.43
C ALA A 290 22.66 -9.86 -4.45
N GLU A 291 23.81 -10.50 -4.28
CA GLU A 291 24.24 -11.61 -5.17
C GLU A 291 23.33 -12.83 -5.10
N GLU A 292 22.79 -13.16 -3.92
CA GLU A 292 21.80 -14.23 -3.77
C GLU A 292 20.52 -13.89 -4.53
N LEU A 293 20.06 -12.64 -4.44
CA LEU A 293 18.90 -12.16 -5.17
C LEU A 293 19.14 -12.09 -6.70
N GLU A 294 20.34 -11.71 -7.14
CA GLU A 294 20.74 -11.77 -8.57
C GLU A 294 20.72 -13.20 -9.11
N ARG A 295 21.17 -14.19 -8.33
CA ARG A 295 21.08 -15.61 -8.72
C ARG A 295 19.62 -16.05 -8.82
N HIS A 296 18.79 -15.67 -7.85
CA HIS A 296 17.35 -15.93 -7.87
C HIS A 296 16.69 -15.31 -9.11
N LEU A 297 16.98 -14.05 -9.44
CA LEU A 297 16.47 -13.39 -10.63
C LEU A 297 16.91 -14.09 -11.91
N LYS A 298 18.17 -14.53 -11.98
CA LYS A 298 18.69 -15.26 -13.14
C LYS A 298 18.04 -16.62 -13.33
N ASP A 299 17.79 -17.35 -12.24
CA ASP A 299 17.09 -18.63 -12.29
C ASP A 299 15.59 -18.44 -12.57
N PHE A 300 15.00 -17.36 -12.06
CA PHE A 300 13.64 -16.92 -12.39
C PHE A 300 13.49 -16.66 -13.91
N ALA A 301 14.43 -15.94 -14.52
CA ALA A 301 14.43 -15.66 -15.96
C ALA A 301 14.80 -16.86 -16.85
N ARG A 302 15.42 -17.91 -16.30
CA ARG A 302 15.71 -19.17 -17.02
C ARG A 302 14.49 -20.07 -17.10
N ARG A 303 13.68 -20.11 -16.04
CA ARG A 303 12.46 -20.90 -15.98
C ARG A 303 11.47 -20.48 -17.08
N ASP A 304 11.37 -19.17 -17.32
CA ASP A 304 10.58 -18.59 -18.43
C ASP A 304 11.10 -18.98 -19.84
N ASN A 305 12.36 -19.44 -19.95
CA ASN A 305 12.99 -19.80 -21.23
C ASN A 305 12.97 -21.31 -21.48
N ASP A 306 12.93 -22.12 -20.43
CA ASP A 306 12.87 -23.58 -20.52
C ASP A 306 11.42 -24.08 -20.71
N GLU A 307 10.39 -23.34 -20.27
CA GLU A 307 8.97 -23.71 -20.48
C GLU A 307 8.49 -23.58 -21.96
N TYR A 308 9.36 -23.08 -22.85
CA TYR A 308 9.14 -23.04 -24.31
C TYR A 308 10.12 -23.94 -25.08
N ARG A 309 10.83 -24.84 -24.39
CA ARG A 309 11.84 -25.72 -24.98
C ARG A 309 11.43 -27.21 -25.03
N ASP A 310 10.18 -27.52 -24.75
CA ASP A 310 9.62 -28.89 -24.78
C ASP A 310 8.88 -29.22 -26.10
N ASP A 311 9.16 -28.55 -27.22
CA ASP A 311 8.54 -28.88 -28.52
C ASP A 311 9.53 -29.36 -29.61
N GLU A 312 10.83 -29.51 -29.32
CA GLU A 312 11.80 -30.01 -30.32
C GLU A 312 12.65 -31.21 -29.89
N ASP A 313 12.49 -31.77 -28.69
CA ASP A 313 13.19 -32.99 -28.24
C ASP A 313 12.26 -34.01 -27.50
N GLU A 314 10.95 -34.04 -27.76
CA GLU A 314 10.06 -35.14 -27.33
C GLU A 314 10.10 -36.29 -28.36
N ASP A 315 11.08 -37.19 -28.21
CA ASP A 315 11.11 -38.50 -28.88
C ASP A 315 11.39 -39.64 -27.88
N ASP A 316 11.36 -39.40 -26.55
CA ASP A 316 11.84 -40.39 -25.55
C ASP A 316 11.05 -40.46 -24.20
N ASP A 317 9.79 -40.03 -24.11
CA ASP A 317 8.96 -40.20 -22.88
C ASP A 317 7.57 -40.82 -23.14
N ASP A 318 7.47 -41.77 -24.09
CA ASP A 318 6.29 -42.65 -24.27
C ASP A 318 6.35 -43.93 -23.39
N GLU A 319 7.29 -44.05 -22.43
CA GLU A 319 7.46 -45.29 -21.64
C GLU A 319 6.53 -45.42 -20.41
N ASP A 320 5.81 -44.37 -19.99
CA ASP A 320 4.94 -44.43 -18.78
C ASP A 320 3.45 -44.72 -19.07
N ASP A 321 2.99 -44.66 -20.32
CA ASP A 321 1.60 -44.98 -20.70
C ASP A 321 1.40 -46.48 -21.02
N GLU A 322 2.45 -47.23 -21.40
CA GLU A 322 2.36 -48.68 -21.62
C GLU A 322 2.11 -49.46 -20.30
N ASP A 323 2.64 -48.99 -19.17
CA ASP A 323 2.48 -49.66 -17.87
C ASP A 323 1.04 -49.56 -17.32
N ILE A 324 0.29 -48.52 -17.68
CA ILE A 324 -1.10 -48.32 -17.22
C ILE A 324 -2.07 -49.17 -18.06
N GLU A 325 -1.83 -49.33 -19.36
CA GLU A 325 -2.65 -50.21 -20.20
C GLU A 325 -2.50 -51.68 -19.80
N ASP A 326 -1.30 -52.14 -19.47
CA ASP A 326 -1.05 -53.50 -18.98
C ASP A 326 -1.71 -53.75 -17.60
N GLU A 327 -1.68 -52.76 -16.69
CA GLU A 327 -2.32 -52.88 -15.37
C GLU A 327 -3.86 -52.87 -15.50
N LEU A 328 -4.41 -52.14 -16.47
CA LEU A 328 -5.85 -52.16 -16.78
C LEU A 328 -6.30 -53.48 -17.43
N GLU A 329 -5.50 -54.09 -18.30
CA GLU A 329 -5.80 -55.40 -18.91
C GLU A 329 -5.78 -56.51 -17.84
N GLU A 330 -4.83 -56.48 -16.90
CA GLU A 330 -4.77 -57.44 -15.79
C GLU A 330 -5.97 -57.30 -14.83
N LEU A 331 -6.41 -56.06 -14.56
CA LEU A 331 -7.63 -55.78 -13.79
C LEU A 331 -8.91 -56.23 -14.51
N GLU A 332 -8.98 -56.09 -15.84
CA GLU A 332 -10.13 -56.54 -16.62
C GLU A 332 -10.27 -58.07 -16.60
N ASP A 333 -9.15 -58.79 -16.73
CA ASP A 333 -9.07 -60.25 -16.60
C ASP A 333 -9.48 -60.73 -15.20
N GLU A 334 -9.07 -60.03 -14.13
CA GLU A 334 -9.47 -60.36 -12.76
C GLU A 334 -10.98 -60.18 -12.56
N VAL A 335 -11.55 -59.09 -13.10
CA VAL A 335 -12.99 -58.85 -13.07
C VAL A 335 -13.76 -59.90 -13.87
N GLU A 336 -13.23 -60.37 -15.01
CA GLU A 336 -13.85 -61.45 -15.78
C GLU A 336 -13.84 -62.78 -15.02
N MET A 337 -12.72 -63.15 -14.38
CA MET A 337 -12.63 -64.34 -13.53
C MET A 337 -13.64 -64.31 -12.38
N LEU A 338 -13.76 -63.17 -11.69
CA LEU A 338 -14.72 -63.00 -10.60
C LEU A 338 -16.18 -63.09 -11.10
N ARG A 339 -16.49 -62.55 -12.29
CA ARG A 339 -17.82 -62.67 -12.91
C ARG A 339 -18.16 -64.13 -13.20
N ASP A 340 -17.21 -64.91 -13.68
CA ASP A 340 -17.39 -66.34 -13.95
C ASP A 340 -17.55 -67.16 -12.67
N GLU A 341 -16.82 -66.83 -11.61
CA GLU A 341 -16.99 -67.48 -10.30
C GLU A 341 -18.37 -67.19 -9.70
N VAL A 342 -18.82 -65.94 -9.76
CA VAL A 342 -20.18 -65.56 -9.32
C VAL A 342 -21.25 -66.31 -10.13
N ARG A 343 -21.04 -66.51 -11.44
CA ARG A 343 -21.95 -67.28 -12.29
C ARG A 343 -22.03 -68.75 -11.85
N ARG A 344 -20.88 -69.40 -11.61
CA ARG A 344 -20.84 -70.79 -11.10
C ARG A 344 -21.54 -70.93 -9.75
N LEU A 345 -21.29 -70.01 -8.82
CA LEU A 345 -21.94 -70.02 -7.51
C LEU A 345 -23.47 -69.88 -7.63
N ARG A 346 -23.97 -69.05 -8.55
CA ARG A 346 -25.42 -68.95 -8.81
C ARG A 346 -26.01 -70.26 -9.32
N GLU A 347 -25.35 -70.95 -10.24
CA GLU A 347 -25.81 -72.25 -10.76
C GLU A 347 -25.86 -73.31 -9.66
N ASP A 348 -24.87 -73.33 -8.77
CA ASP A 348 -24.81 -74.30 -7.68
C ASP A 348 -25.86 -74.02 -6.60
N ILE A 349 -26.15 -72.75 -6.32
CA ILE A 349 -27.29 -72.35 -5.48
C ILE A 349 -28.60 -72.85 -6.11
N GLU A 350 -28.81 -72.66 -7.41
CA GLU A 350 -30.02 -73.11 -8.10
C GLU A 350 -30.18 -74.64 -8.09
N LYS A 351 -29.08 -75.40 -8.24
CA LYS A 351 -29.08 -76.86 -8.08
C LYS A 351 -29.47 -77.27 -6.66
N LEU A 352 -28.90 -76.62 -5.64
CA LEU A 352 -29.22 -76.88 -4.24
C LEU A 352 -30.69 -76.57 -3.93
N GLU A 353 -31.22 -75.46 -4.44
CA GLU A 353 -32.64 -75.10 -4.32
C GLU A 353 -33.54 -76.17 -4.94
N ASN A 354 -33.20 -76.67 -6.14
CA ASN A 354 -33.95 -77.74 -6.78
C ASN A 354 -33.93 -79.06 -5.99
N ILE A 355 -32.78 -79.43 -5.41
CA ILE A 355 -32.66 -80.62 -4.54
C ILE A 355 -33.53 -80.45 -3.29
N ILE A 356 -33.50 -79.28 -2.66
CA ILE A 356 -34.34 -78.97 -1.49
C ILE A 356 -35.82 -79.05 -1.88
N ARG A 357 -36.21 -78.45 -3.00
CA ARG A 357 -37.60 -78.44 -3.49
C ARG A 357 -38.11 -79.85 -3.78
N GLN A 358 -37.29 -80.72 -4.38
CA GLN A 358 -37.62 -82.14 -4.59
C GLN A 358 -37.74 -82.93 -3.28
N LYS A 359 -36.86 -82.69 -2.30
CA LYS A 359 -36.95 -83.34 -0.98
C LYS A 359 -38.20 -82.93 -0.19
N VAL A 360 -38.63 -81.67 -0.34
CA VAL A 360 -39.85 -81.17 0.31
C VAL A 360 -41.10 -81.76 -0.33
N MET A 361 -41.14 -81.93 -1.66
CA MET A 361 -42.29 -82.54 -2.35
C MET A 361 -42.43 -84.06 -2.17
N ASN A 362 -41.35 -84.76 -1.80
CA ASN A 362 -41.34 -86.22 -1.56
C ASN A 362 -41.59 -86.61 -0.08
N ARG A 363 -41.96 -85.66 0.78
CA ARG A 363 -42.46 -85.88 2.14
C ARG A 363 -43.95 -85.61 2.19
#